data_AF-A0A2S7JNV0-F1
#
_entry.id   AF-A0A2S7JNV0-F1
#
_cell.length_a   1.000
_cell.length_b   1.000
_cell.length_c   1.000
_cell.angle_alpha   90.00
_cell.angle_beta   90.00
_cell.angle_gamma   90.00
#
_symmetry.space_group_name_H-M   'P 1'
#
loop_
_entity.id
_entity.type
_entity.pdbx_description
1 polymer ?
#
loop_
_entity_poly.entity_id
_entity_poly.type
_entity_poly.pdbx_seq_one_letter_code
_entity_poly.pdbx_strand_id
1 'polypeptide(L)'
;MNKLQLPAYDDSAAFDNLSKNQRLGSYPKLQPLVGCVQAGYAQYEAVNGTPSLVQNHPISAEAAAFLKRHYASPPADLAYITEMRESTEHLICPMCGSMHSGTLDHYLPKNGYPIFSVFSKNLVPACKCNSKRKETLFGANPGERVLHPYFDDCLGERLVSARFEDLGEVPKVSLVLLISNTHPFHPAIEFHVHSIVQRSAIVKYLADRWSSLLRKPSLVVRAFADNIATQTEVRSMLEVERDTLDDLHKGKNNWNSIFISGLLDPPVTTWISAKLARLGRVPDSGLV
;
A
#
# COMPACT_ATOMS: atom_id res chain seq x y z
N MET A 1 0.52 2.49 0.45
CA MET A 1 1.88 2.63 0.98
C MET A 1 1.82 2.82 2.48
N ASN A 2 1.60 1.76 3.24
CA ASN A 2 1.61 1.83 4.71
C ASN A 2 2.54 0.74 5.26
N LYS A 3 3.28 1.08 6.32
CA LYS A 3 4.02 0.09 7.11
C LYS A 3 3.03 -0.81 7.83
N LEU A 4 3.25 -2.12 7.75
CA LEU A 4 2.49 -3.11 8.48
C LEU A 4 3.36 -3.79 9.54
N GLN A 5 2.70 -4.27 10.59
CA GLN A 5 3.31 -5.17 11.55
C GLN A 5 3.53 -6.54 10.89
N LEU A 6 4.63 -7.19 11.25
CA LEU A 6 4.92 -8.55 10.80
C LEU A 6 3.87 -9.52 11.35
N PRO A 7 3.30 -10.42 10.53
CA PRO A 7 2.45 -11.49 11.01
C PRO A 7 3.21 -12.38 11.99
N ALA A 8 2.61 -12.65 13.15
CA ALA A 8 3.21 -13.43 14.24
C ALA A 8 2.79 -14.90 14.19
N TYR A 9 2.76 -15.50 13.00
CA TYR A 9 2.43 -16.90 12.80
C TYR A 9 3.70 -17.77 12.80
N ASP A 10 3.60 -18.96 13.40
CA ASP A 10 4.65 -19.98 13.29
C ASP A 10 4.50 -20.74 11.97
N ASP A 11 4.96 -20.10 10.89
CA ASP A 11 4.91 -20.65 9.54
C ASP A 11 5.69 -21.98 9.42
N SER A 12 6.73 -22.17 10.23
CA SER A 12 7.55 -23.38 10.22
C SER A 12 6.79 -24.58 10.79
N ALA A 13 6.11 -24.39 11.92
CA ALA A 13 5.24 -25.42 12.51
C ALA A 13 4.01 -25.67 11.64
N ALA A 14 3.40 -24.61 11.09
CA ALA A 14 2.26 -24.73 10.18
C ALA A 14 2.60 -25.58 8.94
N PHE A 15 3.76 -25.33 8.32
CA PHE A 15 4.20 -26.12 7.17
C PHE A 15 4.53 -27.57 7.53
N ASP A 16 5.18 -27.81 8.68
CA ASP A 16 5.50 -29.16 9.14
C ASP A 16 4.21 -29.98 9.39
N ASN A 17 3.22 -29.39 10.08
CA ASN A 17 1.92 -30.02 10.30
C ASN A 17 1.17 -30.31 8.99
N LEU A 18 1.12 -29.32 8.09
CA LEU A 18 0.55 -29.46 6.74
C LEU A 18 1.17 -30.64 5.99
N SER A 19 2.50 -30.79 6.08
CA SER A 19 3.23 -31.85 5.38
C SER A 19 2.89 -33.25 5.89
N LYS A 20 2.52 -33.38 7.18
CA LYS A 20 2.17 -34.64 7.86
C LYS A 20 0.69 -34.98 7.79
N ASN A 21 -0.15 -34.10 7.24
CA ASN A 21 -1.59 -34.28 7.19
C ASN A 21 -2.02 -35.31 6.14
N GLN A 22 -2.25 -36.55 6.59
CA GLN A 22 -2.62 -37.71 5.74
C GLN A 22 -3.94 -37.55 4.98
N ARG A 23 -4.79 -36.58 5.36
CA ARG A 23 -6.07 -36.32 4.67
C ARG A 23 -5.90 -35.48 3.41
N LEU A 24 -4.74 -34.85 3.22
CA LEU A 24 -4.46 -33.99 2.08
C LEU A 24 -3.76 -34.78 0.98
N GLY A 25 -4.14 -34.55 -0.28
CA GLY A 25 -3.46 -35.16 -1.44
C GLY A 25 -1.99 -34.74 -1.59
N SER A 26 -1.54 -33.73 -0.84
CA SER A 26 -0.14 -33.32 -0.74
C SER A 26 0.71 -34.22 0.16
N TYR A 27 0.10 -35.13 0.93
CA TYR A 27 0.81 -36.12 1.71
C TYR A 27 1.18 -37.35 0.87
N PRO A 28 2.39 -37.93 1.00
CA PRO A 28 3.55 -37.42 1.74
C PRO A 28 4.42 -36.47 0.89
N LYS A 29 3.94 -36.03 -0.28
CA LYS A 29 4.71 -35.30 -1.30
C LYS A 29 5.41 -34.03 -0.81
N LEU A 30 4.86 -33.34 0.20
CA LEU A 30 5.48 -32.16 0.80
C LEU A 30 6.43 -32.45 1.97
N GLN A 31 6.40 -33.66 2.56
CA GLN A 31 7.26 -34.00 3.70
C GLN A 31 8.77 -33.85 3.41
N PRO A 32 9.30 -34.29 2.25
CA PRO A 32 10.71 -34.12 1.94
C PRO A 32 11.15 -32.64 1.85
N LEU A 33 10.21 -31.70 1.72
CA LEU A 33 10.49 -30.27 1.57
C LEU A 33 10.52 -29.51 2.90
N VAL A 34 10.14 -30.12 4.03
CA VAL A 34 10.04 -29.41 5.33
C VAL A 34 11.32 -28.67 5.67
N GLY A 35 12.48 -29.37 5.61
CA GLY A 35 13.76 -28.75 5.94
C GLY A 35 14.14 -27.59 5.02
N CYS A 36 13.94 -27.73 3.70
CA CYS A 36 14.28 -26.65 2.76
C CYS A 36 13.30 -25.48 2.83
N VAL A 37 12.02 -25.71 3.13
CA VAL A 37 11.01 -24.67 3.31
C VAL A 37 11.29 -23.87 4.58
N GLN A 38 11.56 -24.54 5.70
CA GLN A 38 11.90 -23.88 6.97
C GLN A 38 13.19 -23.04 6.83
N ALA A 39 14.22 -23.61 6.18
CA ALA A 39 15.44 -22.86 5.88
C ALA A 39 15.17 -21.66 4.96
N GLY A 40 14.30 -21.83 3.96
CA GLY A 40 13.87 -20.74 3.08
C GLY A 40 13.13 -19.63 3.82
N TYR A 41 12.23 -19.96 4.76
CA TYR A 41 11.51 -18.96 5.57
C TYR A 41 12.48 -18.18 6.46
N ALA A 42 13.38 -18.88 7.16
CA ALA A 42 14.42 -18.23 7.96
C ALA A 42 15.33 -17.32 7.11
N GLN A 43 15.73 -17.77 5.93
CA GLN A 43 16.56 -16.98 5.01
C GLN A 43 15.82 -15.75 4.49
N TYR A 44 14.54 -15.90 4.14
CA TYR A 44 13.68 -14.79 3.71
C TYR A 44 13.62 -13.70 4.78
N GLU A 45 13.37 -14.07 6.03
CA GLU A 45 13.33 -13.14 7.15
C GLU A 45 14.69 -12.48 7.40
N ALA A 46 15.78 -13.24 7.33
CA ALA A 46 17.14 -12.72 7.52
C ALA A 46 17.55 -11.66 6.48
N VAL A 47 16.96 -11.70 5.28
CA VAL A 47 17.18 -10.70 4.22
C VAL A 47 15.99 -9.76 4.02
N ASN A 48 15.06 -9.71 4.98
CA ASN A 48 13.91 -8.80 4.96
C ASN A 48 13.02 -8.95 3.71
N GLY A 49 12.93 -10.16 3.17
CA GLY A 49 12.19 -10.44 1.93
C GLY A 49 12.74 -9.75 0.68
N THR A 50 13.96 -9.20 0.73
CA THR A 50 14.54 -8.43 -0.39
C THR A 50 14.62 -9.29 -1.66
N PRO A 51 13.90 -8.97 -2.75
CA PRO A 51 13.75 -9.86 -3.90
C PRO A 51 15.05 -10.34 -4.53
N SER A 52 16.10 -9.52 -4.52
CA SER A 52 17.42 -9.86 -5.07
C SER A 52 18.28 -10.73 -4.15
N LEU A 53 17.91 -10.87 -2.87
CA LEU A 53 18.68 -11.60 -1.86
C LEU A 53 17.97 -12.87 -1.39
N VAL A 54 16.65 -12.99 -1.59
CA VAL A 54 15.89 -14.18 -1.22
C VAL A 54 16.31 -15.38 -2.06
N GLN A 55 16.66 -16.48 -1.39
CA GLN A 55 17.05 -17.74 -2.00
C GLN A 55 15.82 -18.57 -2.35
N ASN A 56 15.45 -18.55 -3.63
CA ASN A 56 14.34 -19.33 -4.15
C ASN A 56 14.77 -20.76 -4.46
N HIS A 57 14.69 -21.64 -3.47
CA HIS A 57 15.02 -23.05 -3.64
C HIS A 57 14.05 -23.71 -4.63
N PRO A 58 14.55 -24.39 -5.68
CA PRO A 58 13.69 -25.03 -6.67
C PRO A 58 12.91 -26.17 -6.03
N ILE A 59 11.61 -26.25 -6.35
CA ILE A 59 10.73 -27.34 -5.97
C ILE A 59 10.07 -27.92 -7.22
N SER A 60 9.59 -29.16 -7.15
CA SER A 60 8.91 -29.80 -8.28
C SER A 60 7.65 -29.04 -8.68
N ALA A 61 7.25 -29.14 -9.95
CA ALA A 61 6.00 -28.55 -10.44
C ALA A 61 4.77 -29.07 -9.66
N GLU A 62 4.80 -30.34 -9.25
CA GLU A 62 3.78 -30.97 -8.41
C GLU A 62 3.70 -30.31 -7.02
N ALA A 63 4.85 -30.13 -6.34
CA ALA A 63 4.90 -29.44 -5.05
C ALA A 63 4.42 -27.99 -5.16
N ALA A 64 4.88 -27.26 -6.18
CA ALA A 64 4.43 -25.90 -6.45
C ALA A 64 2.90 -25.82 -6.66
N ALA A 65 2.31 -26.79 -7.37
CA ALA A 65 0.87 -26.86 -7.57
C ALA A 65 0.11 -27.10 -6.26
N PHE A 66 0.64 -27.94 -5.35
CA PHE A 66 0.05 -28.13 -4.03
C PHE A 66 0.07 -26.84 -3.20
N LEU A 67 1.21 -26.14 -3.13
CA LEU A 67 1.31 -24.90 -2.34
C LEU A 67 0.40 -23.80 -2.88
N LYS A 68 0.30 -23.66 -4.21
CA LYS A 68 -0.65 -22.72 -4.84
C LYS A 68 -2.11 -23.07 -4.53
N ARG A 69 -2.45 -24.36 -4.49
CA ARG A 69 -3.81 -24.83 -4.17
C ARG A 69 -4.13 -24.64 -2.69
N HIS A 70 -3.20 -24.95 -1.79
CA HIS A 70 -3.34 -24.73 -0.36
C HIS A 70 -3.47 -23.24 -0.04
N TYR A 71 -2.75 -22.36 -0.74
CA TYR A 71 -3.01 -20.94 -0.65
C TYR A 71 -4.44 -20.57 -1.10
N ALA A 72 -4.92 -21.10 -2.22
CA ALA A 72 -6.24 -20.79 -2.75
C ALA A 72 -7.37 -21.29 -1.84
N SER A 73 -7.22 -22.48 -1.27
CA SER A 73 -8.16 -23.14 -0.36
C SER A 73 -7.41 -23.63 0.88
N PRO A 74 -7.17 -22.75 1.87
CA PRO A 74 -6.37 -23.06 3.04
C PRO A 74 -6.96 -24.21 3.88
N PRO A 75 -6.20 -25.30 4.11
CA PRO A 75 -6.55 -26.29 5.12
C PRO A 75 -6.40 -25.71 6.53
N ALA A 76 -6.85 -26.44 7.55
CA ALA A 76 -6.82 -26.00 8.95
C ALA A 76 -5.41 -25.60 9.43
N ASP A 77 -4.37 -26.30 8.98
CA ASP A 77 -2.96 -25.99 9.30
C ASP A 77 -2.53 -24.60 8.77
N LEU A 78 -3.27 -24.03 7.82
CA LEU A 78 -3.03 -22.72 7.20
C LEU A 78 -4.20 -21.75 7.42
N ALA A 79 -5.00 -21.95 8.48
CA ALA A 79 -6.18 -21.13 8.78
C ALA A 79 -5.88 -19.62 8.86
N TYR A 80 -4.65 -19.25 9.22
CA TYR A 80 -4.19 -17.85 9.22
C TYR A 80 -4.34 -17.16 7.87
N ILE A 81 -4.27 -17.88 6.75
CA ILE A 81 -4.46 -17.27 5.41
C ILE A 81 -5.90 -16.75 5.28
N THR A 82 -6.88 -17.50 5.78
CA THR A 82 -8.29 -17.09 5.79
C THR A 82 -8.50 -15.93 6.77
N GLU A 83 -7.96 -16.04 7.99
CA GLU A 83 -8.02 -14.97 9.00
C GLU A 83 -7.43 -13.66 8.47
N MET A 84 -6.26 -13.70 7.83
CA MET A 84 -5.62 -12.53 7.24
C MET A 84 -6.47 -11.92 6.11
N ARG A 85 -7.16 -12.74 5.29
CA ARG A 85 -8.07 -12.22 4.25
C ARG A 85 -9.23 -11.44 4.88
N GLU A 86 -9.92 -12.05 5.84
CA GLU A 86 -11.11 -11.49 6.48
C GLU A 86 -10.79 -10.24 7.31
N SER A 87 -9.71 -10.30 8.10
CA SER A 87 -9.32 -9.20 8.99
C SER A 87 -8.76 -7.98 8.26
N THR A 88 -8.29 -8.13 7.02
CA THR A 88 -7.61 -7.02 6.31
C THR A 88 -8.39 -6.45 5.13
N GLU A 89 -9.44 -7.12 4.65
CA GLU A 89 -10.18 -6.74 3.43
C GLU A 89 -10.68 -5.28 3.44
N HIS A 90 -11.15 -4.80 4.60
CA HIS A 90 -11.69 -3.46 4.78
C HIS A 90 -10.62 -2.36 5.00
N LEU A 91 -9.34 -2.74 5.14
CA LEU A 91 -8.26 -1.82 5.45
C LEU A 91 -7.71 -1.12 4.19
N ILE A 92 -6.94 -0.05 4.42
CA ILE A 92 -6.17 0.60 3.36
C ILE A 92 -5.20 -0.38 2.71
N CYS A 93 -5.08 -0.33 1.39
CA CYS A 93 -4.07 -1.10 0.67
C CYS A 93 -2.66 -0.66 1.08
N PRO A 94 -1.87 -1.49 1.77
CA PRO A 94 -0.52 -1.14 2.18
C PRO A 94 0.42 -0.96 1.00
N MET A 95 0.11 -1.56 -0.17
CA MET A 95 0.85 -1.36 -1.40
C MET A 95 0.58 0.05 -1.97
N CYS A 96 -0.63 0.37 -2.43
CA CYS A 96 -0.86 1.62 -3.16
C CYS A 96 -1.53 2.77 -2.38
N GLY A 97 -2.05 2.53 -1.17
CA GLY A 97 -2.72 3.54 -0.34
C GLY A 97 -4.22 3.73 -0.62
N SER A 98 -4.83 2.87 -1.46
CA SER A 98 -6.27 2.93 -1.74
C SER A 98 -7.11 2.59 -0.52
N MET A 99 -8.36 3.06 -0.50
CA MET A 99 -9.33 2.90 0.60
C MET A 99 -9.86 1.48 0.82
N HIS A 100 -9.20 0.48 0.25
CA HIS A 100 -9.57 -0.93 0.30
C HIS A 100 -8.39 -1.76 -0.15
N SER A 101 -8.12 -2.86 0.53
CA SER A 101 -7.12 -3.86 0.20
C SER A 101 -7.75 -4.99 -0.61
N GLY A 102 -8.97 -5.45 -0.35
CA GLY A 102 -9.74 -6.35 -1.22
C GLY A 102 -9.23 -7.78 -1.45
N THR A 103 -7.92 -8.04 -1.36
CA THR A 103 -7.37 -9.40 -1.38
C THR A 103 -6.14 -9.50 -0.50
N LEU A 104 -5.78 -10.72 -0.11
CA LEU A 104 -4.43 -11.07 0.35
C LEU A 104 -3.65 -11.55 -0.87
N ASP A 105 -2.42 -11.12 -1.07
CA ASP A 105 -1.65 -11.45 -2.28
C ASP A 105 -0.15 -11.61 -1.98
N HIS A 106 0.62 -12.11 -2.93
CA HIS A 106 2.03 -12.43 -2.74
C HIS A 106 2.93 -11.22 -2.97
N TYR A 107 3.81 -10.92 -2.00
CA TYR A 107 4.93 -10.01 -2.21
C TYR A 107 5.89 -10.60 -3.23
N LEU A 108 6.49 -11.77 -3.00
CA LEU A 108 7.19 -12.55 -4.04
C LEU A 108 6.18 -13.44 -4.78
N PRO A 109 5.96 -13.24 -6.10
CA PRO A 109 4.89 -13.91 -6.82
C PRO A 109 5.02 -15.43 -6.78
N LYS A 110 3.91 -16.12 -6.48
CA LYS A 110 3.84 -17.58 -6.42
C LYS A 110 4.27 -18.32 -7.70
N ASN A 111 4.28 -17.65 -8.85
CA ASN A 111 4.73 -18.26 -10.11
C ASN A 111 6.24 -18.39 -10.20
N GLY A 112 6.98 -17.35 -9.79
CA GLY A 112 8.43 -17.41 -9.67
C GLY A 112 8.90 -18.04 -8.36
N TYR A 113 8.13 -17.88 -7.28
CA TYR A 113 8.53 -18.17 -5.91
C TYR A 113 7.53 -19.12 -5.19
N PRO A 114 7.24 -20.30 -5.75
CA PRO A 114 6.17 -21.15 -5.26
C PRO A 114 6.41 -21.69 -3.84
N ILE A 115 7.67 -21.80 -3.40
CA ILE A 115 8.04 -22.24 -2.05
C ILE A 115 7.51 -21.30 -0.95
N PHE A 116 7.31 -20.01 -1.28
CA PHE A 116 6.78 -18.99 -0.37
C PHE A 116 5.26 -18.75 -0.56
N SER A 117 4.54 -19.65 -1.25
CA SER A 117 3.12 -19.43 -1.58
C SER A 117 2.20 -19.40 -0.35
N VAL A 118 2.55 -20.10 0.72
CA VAL A 118 1.76 -20.16 1.96
C VAL A 118 2.42 -19.39 3.10
N PHE A 119 3.60 -18.79 2.87
CA PHE A 119 4.36 -18.12 3.91
C PHE A 119 3.72 -16.80 4.30
N SER A 120 3.24 -16.67 5.55
CA SER A 120 2.45 -15.52 6.00
C SER A 120 3.15 -14.17 5.78
N LYS A 121 4.47 -14.11 5.98
CA LYS A 121 5.28 -12.89 5.79
C LYS A 121 5.49 -12.53 4.32
N ASN A 122 5.22 -13.45 3.39
CA ASN A 122 5.16 -13.20 1.96
C ASN A 122 3.74 -12.84 1.47
N LEU A 123 2.74 -12.91 2.34
CA LEU A 123 1.34 -12.58 2.04
C LEU A 123 1.01 -11.17 2.55
N VAL A 124 0.70 -10.25 1.64
CA VAL A 124 0.40 -8.85 1.92
C VAL A 124 -1.02 -8.51 1.47
N PRO A 125 -1.81 -7.80 2.28
CA PRO A 125 -3.09 -7.25 1.82
C PRO A 125 -2.84 -6.33 0.61
N ALA A 126 -3.59 -6.47 -0.48
CA ALA A 126 -3.37 -5.69 -1.67
C ALA A 126 -4.59 -5.63 -2.57
N CYS A 127 -4.89 -4.44 -3.11
CA CYS A 127 -6.01 -4.24 -4.02
C CYS A 127 -5.66 -4.62 -5.45
N LYS A 128 -6.50 -4.21 -6.40
CA LYS A 128 -6.27 -4.36 -7.85
C LYS A 128 -4.91 -3.81 -8.32
N CYS A 129 -4.19 -3.01 -7.52
CA CYS A 129 -2.81 -2.62 -7.82
C CYS A 129 -1.89 -3.83 -7.97
N ASN A 130 -2.11 -4.93 -7.21
CA ASN A 130 -1.24 -6.10 -7.30
C ASN A 130 -1.45 -6.87 -8.61
N SER A 131 -2.71 -7.03 -9.04
CA SER A 131 -3.00 -7.62 -10.35
C SER A 131 -2.40 -6.81 -11.50
N LYS A 132 -2.29 -5.48 -11.37
CA LYS A 132 -1.61 -4.61 -12.33
C LYS A 132 -0.08 -4.70 -12.27
N ARG A 133 0.48 -4.91 -11.08
CA ARG A 133 1.91 -5.13 -10.85
C ARG A 133 2.38 -6.42 -11.51
N LYS A 134 1.55 -7.48 -11.52
CA LYS A 134 1.93 -8.81 -12.02
C LYS A 134 3.21 -9.30 -11.34
N GLU A 135 4.21 -9.70 -12.11
CA GLU A 135 5.48 -10.25 -11.66
C GLU A 135 6.56 -9.18 -11.40
N THR A 136 6.25 -7.89 -11.57
CA THR A 136 7.22 -6.79 -11.35
C THR A 136 7.65 -6.73 -9.89
N LEU A 137 8.96 -6.81 -9.64
CA LEU A 137 9.59 -6.79 -8.31
C LEU A 137 10.74 -5.80 -8.19
N PHE A 138 11.55 -5.67 -9.24
CA PHE A 138 12.71 -4.79 -9.29
C PHE A 138 12.81 -4.11 -10.66
N GLY A 139 13.52 -3.00 -10.68
CA GLY A 139 13.82 -2.24 -11.88
C GLY A 139 15.20 -2.57 -12.44
N ALA A 140 15.62 -1.83 -13.46
CA ALA A 140 16.91 -2.06 -14.12
C ALA A 140 18.09 -1.46 -13.34
N ASN A 141 17.82 -0.46 -12.50
CA ASN A 141 18.87 0.28 -11.79
C ASN A 141 19.07 -0.22 -10.35
N PRO A 142 20.27 -0.03 -9.77
CA PRO A 142 20.53 -0.39 -8.38
C PRO A 142 19.54 0.24 -7.40
N GLY A 143 19.01 -0.59 -6.49
CA GLY A 143 18.06 -0.16 -5.46
C GLY A 143 16.60 -0.06 -5.91
N GLU A 144 16.30 -0.14 -7.22
CA GLU A 144 14.92 -0.14 -7.71
C GLU A 144 14.21 -1.45 -7.35
N ARG A 145 13.29 -1.38 -6.39
CA ARG A 145 12.44 -2.52 -6.00
C ARG A 145 11.10 -2.08 -5.44
N VAL A 146 10.13 -2.97 -5.51
CA VAL A 146 8.85 -2.80 -4.83
C VAL A 146 9.10 -2.82 -3.33
N LEU A 147 8.66 -1.77 -2.64
CA LEU A 147 8.67 -1.73 -1.16
C LEU A 147 7.84 -2.87 -0.56
N HIS A 148 8.40 -3.48 0.48
CA HIS A 148 7.82 -4.55 1.27
C HIS A 148 7.10 -3.97 2.50
N PRO A 149 5.77 -4.11 2.62
CA PRO A 149 4.99 -3.53 3.73
C PRO A 149 5.45 -3.89 5.14
N TYR A 150 5.94 -5.10 5.34
CA TYR A 150 6.41 -5.57 6.66
C TYR A 150 7.84 -5.16 7.00
N PHE A 151 8.73 -4.98 6.01
CA PHE A 151 10.16 -4.81 6.27
C PHE A 151 10.69 -3.40 5.97
N ASP A 152 10.06 -2.64 5.07
CA ASP A 152 10.55 -1.30 4.73
C ASP A 152 9.99 -0.23 5.67
N ASP A 153 10.84 0.24 6.59
CA ASP A 153 10.46 1.23 7.60
C ASP A 153 10.13 2.61 7.02
N CYS A 154 10.68 2.95 5.85
CA CYS A 154 10.33 4.19 5.14
C CYS A 154 8.82 4.32 4.86
N LEU A 155 8.07 3.22 4.82
CA LEU A 155 6.61 3.25 4.66
C LEU A 155 5.87 3.86 5.88
N GLY A 156 6.55 4.08 7.00
CA GLY A 156 6.06 4.85 8.14
C GLY A 156 6.22 6.38 7.98
N GLU A 157 6.99 6.82 6.98
CA GLU A 157 7.19 8.22 6.66
C GLU A 157 6.13 8.75 5.69
N ARG A 158 6.06 10.08 5.54
CA ARG A 158 5.26 10.72 4.50
C ARG A 158 6.09 10.81 3.22
N LEU A 159 5.79 9.94 2.28
CA LEU A 159 6.60 9.72 1.09
C LEU A 159 6.06 10.44 -0.16
N VAL A 160 4.74 10.61 -0.27
CA VAL A 160 4.09 11.06 -1.52
C VAL A 160 3.06 12.15 -1.24
N SER A 161 2.99 13.12 -2.13
CA SER A 161 1.93 14.13 -2.20
C SER A 161 1.30 14.18 -3.59
N ALA A 162 0.04 14.63 -3.65
CA ALA A 162 -0.51 15.12 -4.90
C ALA A 162 0.20 16.44 -5.29
N ARG A 163 0.32 16.67 -6.60
CA ARG A 163 0.70 17.96 -7.18
C ARG A 163 -0.46 18.42 -8.07
N PHE A 164 -0.93 19.63 -7.82
CA PHE A 164 -1.97 20.29 -8.59
C PHE A 164 -1.36 21.48 -9.34
N GLU A 165 -1.50 21.48 -10.66
CA GLU A 165 -1.08 22.58 -11.54
C GLU A 165 -2.33 23.07 -12.30
N ASP A 166 -2.26 24.26 -12.91
CA ASP A 166 -3.39 24.87 -13.64
C ASP A 166 -4.66 24.99 -12.79
N LEU A 167 -4.53 25.59 -11.59
CA LEU A 167 -5.59 25.62 -10.57
C LEU A 167 -6.88 26.29 -11.08
N GLY A 168 -7.96 25.52 -11.05
CA GLY A 168 -9.28 25.90 -11.57
C GLY A 168 -10.23 24.72 -11.50
N GLU A 169 -11.30 24.71 -12.31
CA GLU A 169 -12.28 23.61 -12.34
C GLU A 169 -11.64 22.25 -12.65
N VAL A 170 -10.65 22.22 -13.56
CA VAL A 170 -9.98 21.00 -14.00
C VAL A 170 -8.47 21.20 -13.89
N PRO A 171 -7.85 20.82 -12.75
CA PRO A 171 -6.41 20.94 -12.58
C PRO A 171 -5.68 19.81 -13.29
N LYS A 172 -4.41 20.04 -13.62
CA LYS A 172 -3.49 18.95 -13.92
C LYS A 172 -3.05 18.29 -12.62
N VAL A 173 -3.24 16.98 -12.52
CA VAL A 173 -2.96 16.19 -11.32
C VAL A 173 -1.81 15.22 -11.56
N SER A 174 -0.82 15.24 -10.68
CA SER A 174 0.29 14.28 -10.67
C SER A 174 0.70 13.92 -9.23
N LEU A 175 1.69 13.03 -9.09
CA LEU A 175 2.28 12.69 -7.79
C LEU A 175 3.71 13.22 -7.71
N VAL A 176 4.11 13.65 -6.52
CA VAL A 176 5.48 14.07 -6.21
C VAL A 176 5.97 13.34 -4.96
N LEU A 177 7.26 13.03 -4.92
CA LEU A 177 7.92 12.49 -3.73
C LEU A 177 8.23 13.61 -2.73
N LEU A 178 7.97 13.37 -1.45
CA LEU A 178 8.24 14.29 -0.34
C LEU A 178 9.57 13.99 0.38
N ILE A 179 10.41 13.14 -0.22
CA ILE A 179 11.72 12.75 0.30
C ILE A 179 12.85 13.37 -0.53
N SER A 180 14.03 13.51 0.08
CA SER A 180 15.25 13.92 -0.62
C SER A 180 15.73 12.85 -1.59
N ASN A 181 16.39 13.24 -2.67
CA ASN A 181 17.11 12.32 -3.57
C ASN A 181 18.26 11.57 -2.88
N THR A 182 18.74 12.08 -1.75
CA THR A 182 19.75 11.44 -0.89
C THR A 182 19.15 10.45 0.11
N HIS A 183 17.82 10.29 0.15
CA HIS A 183 17.19 9.34 1.06
C HIS A 183 17.66 7.90 0.74
N PRO A 184 18.04 7.07 1.73
CA PRO A 184 18.61 5.74 1.48
C PRO A 184 17.72 4.81 0.65
N PHE A 185 16.40 4.95 0.78
CA PHE A 185 15.41 4.19 0.03
C PHE A 185 14.87 4.93 -1.20
N HIS A 186 15.44 6.08 -1.60
CA HIS A 186 14.91 6.88 -2.71
C HIS A 186 14.65 6.05 -3.98
N PRO A 187 15.60 5.22 -4.48
CA PRO A 187 15.35 4.43 -5.70
C PRO A 187 14.19 3.44 -5.54
N ALA A 188 14.05 2.82 -4.37
CA ALA A 188 12.96 1.87 -4.09
C ALA A 188 11.60 2.59 -3.97
N ILE A 189 11.58 3.76 -3.33
CA ILE A 189 10.37 4.56 -3.15
C ILE A 189 9.89 5.09 -4.51
N GLU A 190 10.78 5.67 -5.30
CA GLU A 190 10.47 6.15 -6.65
C GLU A 190 9.95 5.00 -7.53
N PHE A 191 10.66 3.88 -7.56
CA PHE A 191 10.26 2.70 -8.32
C PHE A 191 8.89 2.17 -7.89
N HIS A 192 8.62 2.06 -6.59
CA HIS A 192 7.33 1.61 -6.07
C HIS A 192 6.21 2.58 -6.44
N VAL A 193 6.42 3.89 -6.28
CA VAL A 193 5.42 4.90 -6.63
C VAL A 193 5.09 4.84 -8.12
N HIS A 194 6.10 4.74 -8.99
CA HIS A 194 5.87 4.63 -10.43
C HIS A 194 5.21 3.31 -10.83
N SER A 195 5.72 2.18 -10.34
CA SER A 195 5.30 0.85 -10.79
C SER A 195 3.98 0.38 -10.17
N ILE A 196 3.60 0.91 -9.00
CA ILE A 196 2.44 0.44 -8.22
C ILE A 196 1.40 1.55 -8.06
N VAL A 197 1.81 2.68 -7.49
CA VAL A 197 0.89 3.74 -7.06
C VAL A 197 0.34 4.49 -8.27
N GLN A 198 1.19 4.99 -9.16
CA GLN A 198 0.78 5.74 -10.36
C GLN A 198 -0.04 4.89 -11.33
N ARG A 199 0.20 3.57 -11.38
CA ARG A 199 -0.59 2.64 -12.20
C ARG A 199 -1.96 2.29 -11.60
N SER A 200 -2.22 2.70 -10.36
CA SER A 200 -3.52 2.54 -9.71
C SER A 200 -4.55 3.57 -10.24
N ALA A 201 -5.69 3.74 -9.57
CA ALA A 201 -6.68 4.76 -9.91
C ALA A 201 -6.43 6.11 -9.23
N ILE A 202 -5.31 6.26 -8.51
CA ILE A 202 -5.04 7.41 -7.63
C ILE A 202 -5.18 8.76 -8.34
N VAL A 203 -4.63 8.94 -9.55
CA VAL A 203 -4.67 10.24 -10.25
C VAL A 203 -6.11 10.67 -10.52
N LYS A 204 -6.95 9.74 -11.00
CA LYS A 204 -8.38 10.00 -11.20
C LYS A 204 -9.09 10.29 -9.88
N TYR A 205 -8.80 9.50 -8.84
CA TYR A 205 -9.35 9.72 -7.50
C TYR A 205 -9.03 11.12 -6.95
N LEU A 206 -7.79 11.58 -7.11
CA LEU A 206 -7.35 12.90 -6.68
C LEU A 206 -8.07 14.02 -7.47
N ALA A 207 -8.27 13.84 -8.78
CA ALA A 207 -9.06 14.76 -9.59
C ALA A 207 -10.54 14.81 -9.15
N ASP A 208 -11.15 13.66 -8.88
CA ASP A 208 -12.54 13.59 -8.39
C ASP A 208 -12.69 14.23 -7.00
N ARG A 209 -11.68 14.09 -6.14
CA ARG A 209 -11.63 14.77 -4.83
C ARG A 209 -11.43 16.27 -4.96
N TRP A 210 -10.63 16.74 -5.92
CA TRP A 210 -10.54 18.16 -6.26
C TRP A 210 -11.91 18.71 -6.70
N SER A 211 -12.60 18.04 -7.62
CA SER A 211 -13.95 18.44 -8.03
C SER A 211 -14.93 18.49 -6.86
N SER A 212 -14.79 17.57 -5.90
CA SER A 212 -15.59 17.59 -4.67
C SER A 212 -15.29 18.80 -3.78
N LEU A 213 -14.01 19.13 -3.60
CA LEU A 213 -13.56 20.34 -2.89
C LEU A 213 -14.17 21.60 -3.52
N LEU A 214 -14.12 21.72 -4.85
CA LEU A 214 -14.65 22.88 -5.55
C LEU A 214 -16.16 23.02 -5.44
N ARG A 215 -16.90 21.91 -5.49
CA ARG A 215 -18.36 21.92 -5.43
C ARG A 215 -18.90 22.15 -4.02
N LYS A 216 -18.31 21.51 -3.02
CA LYS A 216 -18.74 21.58 -1.61
C LYS A 216 -17.54 21.31 -0.70
N PRO A 217 -16.81 22.35 -0.27
CA PRO A 217 -15.55 22.20 0.45
C PRO A 217 -15.62 21.33 1.72
N SER A 218 -16.75 21.38 2.43
CA SER A 218 -16.98 20.58 3.64
C SER A 218 -16.94 19.05 3.42
N LEU A 219 -17.07 18.57 2.18
CA LEU A 219 -16.93 17.14 1.83
C LEU A 219 -15.47 16.64 1.86
N VAL A 220 -14.52 17.57 1.85
CA VAL A 220 -13.10 17.28 1.90
C VAL A 220 -12.54 17.65 3.25
N VAL A 221 -12.80 18.86 3.73
CA VAL A 221 -12.37 19.36 5.04
C VAL A 221 -13.59 19.96 5.72
N ARG A 222 -14.07 19.36 6.80
CA ARG A 222 -15.33 19.80 7.44
C ARG A 222 -15.32 21.28 7.82
N ALA A 223 -14.16 21.79 8.28
CA ALA A 223 -13.98 23.19 8.67
C ALA A 223 -14.18 24.18 7.50
N PHE A 224 -14.08 23.74 6.24
CA PHE A 224 -14.33 24.60 5.07
C PHE A 224 -15.82 24.83 4.79
N ALA A 225 -16.72 24.33 5.66
CA ALA A 225 -18.11 24.76 5.69
C ALA A 225 -18.23 26.27 5.94
N ASP A 226 -17.32 26.84 6.73
CA ASP A 226 -17.28 28.28 7.01
C ASP A 226 -16.41 29.04 5.99
N ASN A 227 -16.63 30.35 5.91
CA ASN A 227 -15.67 31.24 5.25
C ASN A 227 -14.48 31.45 6.18
N ILE A 228 -13.27 31.36 5.63
CA ILE A 228 -12.03 31.45 6.40
C ILE A 228 -11.25 32.65 5.89
N ALA A 229 -10.82 33.51 6.79
CA ALA A 229 -10.26 34.81 6.44
C ALA A 229 -8.77 34.76 6.09
N THR A 230 -8.02 33.86 6.72
CA THR A 230 -6.56 33.86 6.60
C THR A 230 -6.00 32.55 6.04
N GLN A 231 -4.90 32.66 5.31
CA GLN A 231 -4.16 31.49 4.82
C GLN A 231 -3.60 30.63 5.97
N THR A 232 -3.25 31.24 7.09
CA THR A 232 -2.75 30.52 8.28
C THR A 232 -3.82 29.60 8.86
N GLU A 233 -5.07 30.07 8.96
CA GLU A 233 -6.20 29.23 9.42
C GLU A 233 -6.46 28.08 8.45
N VAL A 234 -6.51 28.36 7.13
CA VAL A 234 -6.69 27.31 6.11
C VAL A 234 -5.61 26.25 6.21
N ARG A 235 -4.35 26.66 6.35
CA ARG A 235 -3.22 25.74 6.51
C ARG A 235 -3.37 24.89 7.77
N SER A 236 -3.67 25.51 8.91
CA SER A 236 -3.82 24.80 10.18
C SER A 236 -4.95 23.76 10.12
N MET A 237 -6.08 24.10 9.49
CA MET A 237 -7.19 23.17 9.30
C MET A 237 -6.82 22.00 8.38
N LEU A 238 -6.06 22.25 7.31
CA LEU A 238 -5.55 21.20 6.42
C LEU A 238 -4.55 20.28 7.14
N GLU A 239 -3.67 20.83 7.99
CA GLU A 239 -2.73 20.04 8.80
C GLU A 239 -3.48 19.13 9.77
N VAL A 240 -4.49 19.66 10.48
CA VAL A 240 -5.37 18.87 11.38
C VAL A 240 -6.12 17.77 10.63
N GLU A 241 -6.71 18.08 9.48
CA GLU A 241 -7.42 17.08 8.66
C GLU A 241 -6.47 15.98 8.19
N ARG A 242 -5.27 16.34 7.73
CA ARG A 242 -4.25 15.38 7.28
C ARG A 242 -3.83 14.45 8.40
N ASP A 243 -3.55 14.99 9.58
CA ASP A 243 -3.10 14.21 10.72
C ASP A 243 -4.22 13.30 11.24
N THR A 244 -5.47 13.79 11.23
CA THR A 244 -6.66 12.95 11.53
C THR A 244 -6.80 11.78 10.55
N LEU A 245 -6.60 12.03 9.26
CA LEU A 245 -6.65 10.98 8.23
C LEU A 245 -5.51 9.98 8.38
N ASP A 246 -4.33 10.42 8.79
CA ASP A 246 -3.19 9.56 9.06
C ASP A 246 -3.46 8.61 10.23
N ASP A 247 -4.03 9.14 11.32
CA ASP A 247 -4.40 8.36 12.50
C ASP A 247 -5.54 7.37 12.18
N LEU A 248 -6.59 7.84 11.50
CA LEU A 248 -7.74 7.03 11.11
C LEU A 248 -7.31 5.83 10.24
N HIS A 249 -6.38 6.08 9.32
CA HIS A 249 -5.93 5.08 8.35
C HIS A 249 -4.61 4.40 8.74
N LYS A 250 -4.07 4.73 9.91
CA LYS A 250 -2.80 4.20 10.46
C LYS A 250 -1.67 4.27 9.44
N GLY A 251 -1.55 5.39 8.73
CA GLY A 251 -0.49 5.58 7.74
C GLY A 251 -0.61 6.86 6.92
N LYS A 252 0.56 7.40 6.54
CA LYS A 252 0.73 8.75 5.99
C LYS A 252 0.62 8.83 4.46
N ASN A 253 0.47 7.69 3.79
CA ASN A 253 0.42 7.63 2.32
C ASN A 253 -0.86 6.94 1.82
N ASN A 254 -1.95 7.07 2.57
CA ASN A 254 -3.29 6.77 2.07
C ASN A 254 -3.73 7.88 1.09
N TRP A 255 -4.62 7.57 0.14
CA TRP A 255 -4.99 8.53 -0.92
C TRP A 255 -5.61 9.84 -0.41
N ASN A 256 -6.33 9.82 0.71
CA ASN A 256 -6.87 11.04 1.31
C ASN A 256 -5.74 11.91 1.87
N SER A 257 -4.81 11.32 2.60
CA SER A 257 -3.65 12.04 3.12
C SER A 257 -2.74 12.59 2.01
N ILE A 258 -2.56 11.84 0.92
CA ILE A 258 -1.86 12.31 -0.29
C ILE A 258 -2.58 13.51 -0.90
N PHE A 259 -3.92 13.49 -0.95
CA PHE A 259 -4.73 14.60 -1.45
C PHE A 259 -4.54 15.87 -0.58
N ILE A 260 -4.74 15.76 0.74
CA ILE A 260 -4.60 16.90 1.66
C ILE A 260 -3.16 17.42 1.67
N SER A 261 -2.15 16.54 1.57
CA SER A 261 -0.75 16.94 1.43
C SER A 261 -0.54 17.82 0.19
N GLY A 262 -1.23 17.54 -0.91
CA GLY A 262 -1.17 18.39 -2.11
C GLY A 262 -1.86 19.74 -1.93
N LEU A 263 -2.89 19.84 -1.09
CA LEU A 263 -3.52 21.11 -0.77
C LEU A 263 -2.65 22.01 0.12
N LEU A 264 -1.70 21.41 0.85
CA LEU A 264 -0.70 22.10 1.68
C LEU A 264 0.49 22.65 0.89
N ASP A 265 0.58 22.38 -0.41
CA ASP A 265 1.54 23.02 -1.29
C ASP A 265 1.29 24.55 -1.32
N PRO A 266 2.29 25.42 -1.10
CA PRO A 266 2.03 26.84 -0.84
C PRO A 266 1.23 27.56 -1.94
N PRO A 267 1.52 27.39 -3.26
CA PRO A 267 0.67 27.90 -4.33
C PRO A 267 -0.80 27.46 -4.21
N VAL A 268 -1.04 26.17 -3.91
CA VAL A 268 -2.39 25.59 -3.80
C VAL A 268 -3.11 26.14 -2.56
N THR A 269 -2.45 26.14 -1.39
CA THR A 269 -3.04 26.69 -0.16
C THR A 269 -3.40 28.17 -0.34
N THR A 270 -2.52 28.95 -0.99
CA THR A 270 -2.77 30.37 -1.28
C THR A 270 -4.02 30.55 -2.14
N TRP A 271 -4.14 29.74 -3.20
CA TRP A 271 -5.30 29.75 -4.08
C TRP A 271 -6.60 29.39 -3.34
N ILE A 272 -6.61 28.32 -2.55
CA ILE A 272 -7.78 27.89 -1.76
C ILE A 272 -8.18 28.99 -0.77
N SER A 273 -7.22 29.60 -0.09
CA SER A 273 -7.45 30.67 0.88
C SER A 273 -8.14 31.88 0.23
N ALA A 274 -7.68 32.28 -0.96
CA ALA A 274 -8.31 33.36 -1.71
C ALA A 274 -9.76 33.05 -2.11
N LYS A 275 -10.09 31.79 -2.39
CA LYS A 275 -11.47 31.36 -2.70
C LYS A 275 -12.37 31.35 -1.47
N LEU A 276 -11.88 30.86 -0.34
CA LEU A 276 -12.62 30.81 0.93
C LEU A 276 -12.86 32.20 1.53
N ALA A 277 -11.92 33.14 1.34
CA ALA A 277 -12.00 34.52 1.82
C ALA A 277 -12.78 35.46 0.89
N ARG A 278 -13.35 34.96 -0.23
CA ARG A 278 -14.03 35.80 -1.22
C ARG A 278 -15.22 36.56 -0.59
N LEU A 279 -15.21 37.89 -0.72
CA LEU A 279 -16.27 38.75 -0.19
C LEU A 279 -17.64 38.32 -0.76
N GLY A 280 -18.63 38.20 0.12
CA GLY A 280 -19.99 37.79 -0.25
C GLY A 280 -20.15 36.32 -0.61
N ARG A 281 -19.14 35.46 -0.40
CA ARG A 281 -19.29 34.01 -0.52
C ARG A 281 -20.31 33.51 0.51
N VAL A 282 -21.28 32.71 0.05
CA VAL A 282 -22.20 31.99 0.93
C VAL A 282 -21.44 30.81 1.58
N PRO A 283 -21.53 30.60 2.89
CA PRO A 283 -20.88 29.47 3.56
C PRO A 283 -21.16 28.14 2.86
N ASP A 284 -20.11 27.30 2.76
CA ASP A 284 -20.08 26.00 2.09
C ASP A 284 -20.51 25.97 0.61
N SER A 285 -20.69 27.14 -0.03
CA SER A 285 -20.87 27.20 -1.48
C SER A 285 -19.60 26.81 -2.21
N GLY A 286 -19.72 26.54 -3.51
CA GLY A 286 -18.57 26.24 -4.35
C GLY A 286 -17.48 27.32 -4.33
N LEU A 287 -16.24 26.90 -4.63
CA LEU A 287 -15.03 27.74 -4.64
C LEU A 287 -14.77 28.41 -5.99
N VAL A 288 -15.44 27.95 -7.04
CA VAL A 288 -15.50 28.54 -8.38
C VAL A 288 -16.94 28.83 -8.73
#